data_AF-A0AAV5J321-F1
#
_entry.id   AF-A0AAV5J321-F1
#
_cell.length_a   1.000
_cell.length_b   1.000
_cell.length_c   1.000
_cell.angle_alpha   90.00
_cell.angle_beta   90.00
_cell.angle_gamma   90.00
#
_symmetry.space_group_name_H-M   'P 1'
#
loop_
_entity.id
_entity.type
_entity.pdbx_description
1 polymer ?
#
loop_
_entity_poly.entity_id
_entity_poly.type
_entity_poly.pdbx_seq_one_letter_code
_entity_poly.pdbx_strand_id
1 'polypeptide(L)' 'MAKTSNSGAKKGVRIVVAGDRGTGKSSLIVTAAADTFPTNVPPLLPPTRLPEDFYPDQVPITIFDTK' A
#
# COMPACT_ATOMS: atom_id res chain seq x y z
N MET A 1 -37.33 3.75 5.03
CA MET A 1 -36.29 3.94 6.07
C MET A 1 -34.94 4.03 5.37
N ALA A 2 -34.39 5.25 5.24
CA ALA A 2 -33.05 5.42 4.71
C ALA A 2 -32.05 5.21 5.85
N LYS A 3 -31.20 4.18 5.72
CA LYS A 3 -30.11 3.94 6.66
C LYS A 3 -29.05 5.01 6.38
N THR A 4 -29.02 6.06 7.19
CA THR A 4 -27.94 7.06 7.16
C THR A 4 -26.64 6.32 7.48
N SER A 5 -25.85 5.98 6.45
CA SER A 5 -24.50 5.48 6.66
C SER A 5 -23.68 6.65 7.17
N ASN A 6 -23.42 6.63 8.48
CA ASN A 6 -22.43 7.50 9.07
C ASN A 6 -21.08 7.08 8.49
N SER A 7 -20.71 7.60 7.32
CA SER A 7 -19.41 7.40 6.70
C SER A 7 -18.40 8.24 7.49
N GLY A 8 -18.16 7.87 8.74
CA GLY A 8 -16.87 8.12 9.35
C GLY A 8 -15.88 7.38 8.46
N ALA A 9 -15.31 8.08 7.47
CA ALA A 9 -14.34 7.51 6.56
C ALA A 9 -13.33 6.76 7.43
N LYS A 10 -13.29 5.42 7.32
CA LYS A 10 -12.36 4.60 8.10
C LYS A 10 -10.99 5.26 7.94
N LYS A 11 -10.37 5.71 9.03
CA LYS A 11 -9.08 6.40 8.97
C LYS A 11 -8.10 5.47 8.28
N GLY A 12 -7.66 5.85 7.08
CA GLY A 12 -6.75 5.04 6.28
C GLY A 12 -5.38 4.96 6.95
N VAL A 13 -4.70 3.83 6.75
CA VAL A 13 -3.34 3.60 7.21
C VAL A 13 -2.36 4.01 6.12
N ARG A 14 -1.32 4.76 6.51
CA ARG A 14 -0.23 5.16 5.62
C ARG A 14 1.06 4.51 6.11
N ILE A 15 1.68 3.74 5.23
CA ILE A 15 2.94 3.03 5.53
C ILE A 15 4.04 3.71 4.73
N VAL A 16 5.18 3.97 5.36
CA VAL A 16 6.39 4.43 4.67
C VAL A 16 7.41 3.31 4.75
N VAL A 17 7.98 2.93 3.61
CA VAL A 17 9.09 1.97 3.56
C VAL A 17 10.38 2.76 3.41
N ALA A 18 11.24 2.68 4.42
CA ALA A 18 12.50 3.42 4.51
C ALA A 18 13.69 2.48 4.71
N GLY A 19 14.86 2.91 4.26
CA GLY A 19 16.10 2.15 4.31
C GLY A 19 17.09 2.60 3.25
N ASP A 20 18.30 2.07 3.30
CA ASP A 20 19.40 2.49 2.43
C ASP A 20 19.10 2.23 0.94
N ARG A 21 19.81 2.96 0.07
CA ARG A 21 19.72 2.78 -1.37
C ARG A 21 20.12 1.36 -1.75
N GLY A 22 19.31 0.71 -2.61
CA GLY A 22 19.61 -0.62 -3.13
C GLY A 22 19.21 -1.79 -2.21
N THR A 23 18.58 -1.53 -1.07
CA THR A 23 18.13 -2.58 -0.13
C THR A 23 16.85 -3.30 -0.56
N GLY A 24 16.25 -2.95 -1.70
CA GLY A 24 15.08 -3.62 -2.26
C GLY A 24 13.73 -3.09 -1.76
N LYS A 25 13.64 -1.85 -1.27
CA LYS A 25 12.39 -1.21 -0.80
C LYS A 25 11.27 -1.27 -1.85
N SER A 26 11.53 -0.81 -3.06
CA SER A 26 10.56 -0.85 -4.16
C SER A 26 10.18 -2.29 -4.51
N SER A 27 11.14 -3.20 -4.53
CA SER A 27 10.88 -4.63 -4.79
C SER A 27 9.99 -5.25 -3.72
N LEU A 28 10.23 -4.95 -2.43
CA LEU A 28 9.41 -5.40 -1.32
C LEU A 28 7.95 -4.93 -1.46
N ILE A 29 7.74 -3.65 -1.81
CA ILE A 29 6.39 -3.10 -1.99
C ILE A 29 5.67 -3.78 -3.15
N VAL A 30 6.31 -3.93 -4.32
CA VAL A 30 5.68 -4.56 -5.49
C VAL A 30 5.31 -6.01 -5.19
N THR A 31 6.23 -6.76 -4.57
CA THR A 31 5.96 -8.15 -4.20
C THR A 31 4.82 -8.27 -3.19
N ALA A 32 4.80 -7.43 -2.15
CA ALA A 32 3.74 -7.45 -1.16
C ALA A 32 2.36 -7.08 -1.75
N ALA A 33 2.32 -6.15 -2.71
CA ALA A 33 1.07 -5.69 -3.31
C ALA A 33 0.53 -6.64 -4.40
N ALA A 34 1.42 -7.31 -5.15
CA ALA A 34 1.06 -8.08 -6.34
C ALA A 34 1.25 -9.59 -6.18
N ASP A 35 1.79 -10.07 -5.07
CA ASP A 35 2.14 -11.48 -4.83
C ASP A 35 3.00 -12.10 -5.96
N THR A 36 3.92 -11.31 -6.49
CA THR A 36 4.82 -11.69 -7.59
C THR A 36 6.23 -11.12 -7.39
N PHE A 37 7.23 -11.70 -8.05
CA PHE A 37 8.64 -11.33 -7.93
C PHE A 37 9.21 -10.84 -9.27
N PRO A 38 8.83 -9.64 -9.75
CA PRO A 38 9.33 -9.10 -11.00
C PRO A 38 10.83 -8.80 -10.93
N THR A 39 11.55 -9.11 -12.01
CA THR A 39 12.99 -8.86 -12.12
C THR A 39 13.34 -7.39 -12.36
N ASN A 40 12.41 -6.63 -12.94
CA ASN A 40 12.58 -5.21 -13.25
C ASN A 40 11.59 -4.38 -12.43
N VAL A 41 12.07 -3.78 -11.35
CA VAL A 41 11.29 -2.88 -10.49
C VAL A 41 11.87 -1.47 -10.62
N PRO A 42 11.04 -0.43 -10.83
CA PRO A 42 11.53 0.94 -10.83
C PRO A 42 12.16 1.29 -9.47
N PRO A 43 13.21 2.14 -9.45
CA PRO A 43 13.95 2.45 -8.21
C PRO A 43 13.17 3.29 -7.18
N LEU A 44 11.99 3.79 -7.55
CA LEU A 44 11.08 4.50 -6.67
C LEU A 44 9.66 4.31 -7.20
N LEU A 45 8.73 3.93 -6.33
CA LEU A 45 7.32 3.76 -6.70
C LEU A 45 6.50 5.03 -6.45
N PRO A 46 5.44 5.26 -7.24
CA PRO A 46 4.37 6.16 -6.82
C PRO A 46 3.67 5.60 -5.57
N PRO A 47 2.91 6.41 -4.82
CA PRO A 47 2.10 5.93 -3.70
C PRO A 47 1.24 4.73 -4.13
N THR A 48 1.46 3.58 -3.50
CA THR A 48 0.82 2.32 -3.84
C THR A 48 -0.39 2.11 -2.95
N ARG A 49 -1.60 2.14 -3.52
CA ARG A 49 -2.84 1.84 -2.81
C ARG A 49 -3.12 0.35 -2.91
N LEU A 50 -3.34 -0.29 -1.77
CA LEU A 50 -3.79 -1.68 -1.75
C LEU A 50 -5.32 -1.74 -1.98
N PRO A 51 -5.84 -2.84 -2.54
CA PRO A 51 -7.27 -3.11 -2.58
C PRO A 51 -7.91 -3.01 -1.19
N GLU A 52 -9.13 -2.48 -1.09
CA GLU A 52 -9.81 -2.33 0.20
C GLU A 52 -10.16 -3.67 0.85
N ASP A 53 -10.29 -4.74 0.06
CA ASP A 53 -10.58 -6.10 0.51
C ASP A 53 -9.32 -6.93 0.81
N PHE A 54 -8.13 -6.33 0.74
CA PHE A 54 -6.86 -7.01 1.02
C PHE A 54 -6.78 -7.51 2.48
N TYR A 55 -7.48 -6.86 3.41
CA TYR A 55 -7.61 -7.28 4.80
C TYR A 55 -9.08 -7.35 5.25
N PRO A 56 -9.45 -8.28 6.16
CA PRO A 56 -10.84 -8.46 6.60
C PRO A 56 -11.53 -7.18 7.11
N ASP A 57 -10.76 -6.30 7.77
CA ASP A 57 -11.28 -5.07 8.37
C ASP A 57 -11.57 -3.97 7.34
N GLN A 58 -11.19 -4.18 6.08
CA GLN A 58 -11.35 -3.23 4.97
C GLN A 58 -10.87 -1.82 5.31
N VAL A 59 -9.66 -1.72 5.85
CA VAL A 59 -9.01 -0.45 6.17
C VAL A 59 -8.20 -0.02 4.94
N PRO A 60 -8.46 1.17 4.35
CA PRO A 60 -7.69 1.64 3.21
C PRO A 60 -6.21 1.80 3.57
N ILE A 61 -5.32 1.19 2.79
CA ILE A 61 -3.87 1.26 3.00
C ILE A 61 -3.20 1.93 1.80
N THR A 62 -2.29 2.87 2.09
CA THR A 62 -1.40 3.46 1.09
C THR A 62 0.04 3.32 1.54
N ILE A 63 0.89 2.75 0.70
CA ILE A 63 2.31 2.56 0.95
C ILE A 63 3.11 3.59 0.14
N PHE A 64 4.05 4.24 0.81
CA PHE A 64 4.96 5.23 0.24
C PHE A 64 6.38 4.67 0.23
N ASP A 65 6.98 4.65 -0.95
CA ASP A 65 8.37 4.31 -1.15
C ASP A 65 9.26 5.54 -0.94
N THR A 66 10.50 5.33 -0.51
CA THR A 66 11.50 6.38 -0.29
C THR A 66 12.72 6.12 -1.16
N LYS A 67 13.49 7.18 -1.48
CA LYS A 67 14.73 7.01 -2.24
C LYS A 67 15.77 6.20 -1.45
#